data_AF-A0A165VBA9-F1
#
_entry.id   AF-A0A165VBA9-F1
#
_cell.length_a   1.000
_cell.length_b   1.000
_cell.length_c   1.000
_cell.angle_alpha   90.00
_cell.angle_beta   90.00
_cell.angle_gamma   90.00
#
_symmetry.space_group_name_H-M   'P 1'
#
loop_
_entity.id
_entity.type
_entity.pdbx_description
1 polymer ?
#
loop_
_entity_poly.entity_id
_entity_poly.type
_entity_poly.pdbx_seq_one_letter_code
_entity_poly.pdbx_strand_id
1 'polypeptide(L)' 'YAQKVKQAIMAAHDSIISARIKQTRDANRHRRPAPFKLNDFVYVSTKNIKFPKGMSQKLLPKWMGPYKII' A
#
# COMPACT_ATOMS: atom_id res chain seq x y z
N TYR A 1 38.99 22.86 -8.41
CA TYR A 1 37.61 22.95 -8.96
C TYR A 1 36.93 21.58 -9.02
N ALA A 2 37.50 20.58 -9.73
CA ALA A 2 36.94 19.22 -9.86
C ALA A 2 36.64 18.51 -8.52
N GLN A 3 37.50 18.64 -7.50
CA GLN A 3 37.28 18.04 -6.17
C GLN A 3 35.99 18.53 -5.50
N LYS A 4 35.69 19.83 -5.64
CA LYS A 4 34.51 20.48 -5.04
C LYS A 4 33.23 20.03 -5.73
N VAL A 5 33.27 19.85 -7.05
CA VAL A 5 32.14 19.31 -7.84
C VAL A 5 31.87 17.85 -7.45
N LYS A 6 32.93 17.03 -7.30
CA LYS A 6 32.79 15.63 -6.85
C LYS A 6 32.17 15.55 -5.45
N GLN A 7 32.61 16.39 -4.52
CA GLN A 7 32.03 16.47 -3.17
C GLN A 7 30.57 16.90 -3.18
N ALA A 8 30.20 17.89 -4.00
CA ALA A 8 28.82 18.33 -4.16
C ALA A 8 27.91 17.20 -4.68
N ILE A 9 28.39 16.41 -5.64
CA ILE A 9 27.64 15.25 -6.17
C ILE A 9 27.44 14.18 -5.09
N MET A 10 28.49 13.86 -4.32
CA MET A 10 28.38 12.89 -3.22
C MET A 10 27.39 13.35 -2.15
N ALA A 11 27.47 14.62 -1.73
CA ALA A 11 26.56 15.18 -0.74
C ALA A 11 25.10 15.21 -1.23
N ALA A 12 24.88 15.52 -2.52
CA ALA A 12 23.55 15.46 -3.12
C ALA A 12 23.00 14.02 -3.13
N HIS A 13 23.84 13.04 -3.47
CA HIS A 13 23.46 11.63 -3.45
C HIS A 13 23.06 11.14 -2.06
N ASP A 14 23.86 11.47 -1.03
CA ASP A 14 23.56 11.10 0.35
C ASP A 14 22.26 11.76 0.85
N SER A 15 22.04 13.01 0.44
CA SER A 15 20.79 13.73 0.73
C SER A 15 19.58 13.03 0.11
N ILE A 16 19.68 12.56 -1.14
CA ILE A 16 18.61 11.80 -1.80
C ILE A 16 18.33 10.48 -1.08
N ILE A 17 19.37 9.74 -0.69
CA ILE A 17 19.21 8.47 0.04
C ILE A 17 18.51 8.71 1.38
N SER A 18 18.97 9.69 2.16
CA SER A 18 18.37 10.00 3.46
C SER A 18 16.90 10.41 3.34
N ALA A 19 16.56 11.18 2.31
CA ALA A 19 15.18 11.57 2.01
C ALA A 19 14.32 10.35 1.65
N ARG A 20 14.84 9.42 0.84
CA ARG A 20 14.12 8.20 0.45
C ARG A 20 13.85 7.29 1.64
N ILE A 21 14.82 7.15 2.55
CA ILE A 21 14.65 6.37 3.78
C ILE A 21 13.54 6.98 4.64
N LYS A 22 13.56 8.30 4.84
CA LYS A 22 12.53 9.03 5.59
C LYS A 22 11.15 8.85 4.96
N GLN A 23 11.02 9.06 3.66
CA GLN A 23 9.78 8.85 2.92
C GLN A 23 9.24 7.43 3.08
N THR A 24 10.11 6.43 2.99
CA THR A 24 9.72 5.02 3.17
C THR A 24 9.24 4.75 4.59
N ARG A 25 9.91 5.32 5.60
CA ARG A 25 9.50 5.22 7.00
C ARG A 25 8.14 5.85 7.23
N ASP A 26 7.93 7.06 6.72
CA ASP A 26 6.70 7.82 6.95
C ASP A 26 5.52 7.19 6.19
N ALA A 27 5.73 6.75 4.95
CA ALA A 27 4.72 6.03 4.17
C ALA A 27 4.30 4.72 4.83
N ASN A 28 5.25 4.00 5.46
CA ASN A 28 4.97 2.73 6.13
C ASN A 28 4.58 2.89 7.61
N ARG A 29 4.60 4.10 8.18
CA ARG A 29 4.37 4.35 9.63
C ARG A 29 3.06 3.78 10.15
N HIS A 30 2.01 3.80 9.32
CA HIS A 30 0.68 3.31 9.68
C HIS A 30 0.31 2.00 8.98
N ARG A 31 1.25 1.38 8.26
CA ARG A 31 1.03 0.13 7.57
C ARG A 31 0.95 -0.99 8.62
N ARG A 32 -0.20 -1.66 8.70
CA ARG A 32 -0.39 -2.81 9.56
C ARG A 32 -0.05 -4.09 8.78
N PRO A 33 0.61 -5.07 9.40
CA PRO A 33 0.71 -6.40 8.80
C PRO A 33 -0.70 -6.96 8.64
N ALA A 34 -0.97 -7.60 7.50
CA ALA A 34 -2.23 -8.29 7.26
C ALA A 34 -2.10 -9.72 7.82
N PRO A 35 -2.77 -10.08 8.93
CA PRO A 35 -2.53 -11.34 9.64
C PRO A 35 -3.28 -12.53 9.02
N PHE A 36 -3.59 -12.49 7.73
CA PHE A 36 -4.39 -13.51 7.06
C PHE A 36 -3.50 -14.67 6.60
N LYS A 37 -3.99 -15.90 6.77
CA LYS A 37 -3.33 -17.13 6.35
C LYS A 37 -4.17 -17.88 5.33
N LEU A 38 -3.52 -18.80 4.62
CA LEU A 38 -4.19 -19.75 3.77
C LEU A 38 -5.24 -20.53 4.57
N ASN A 39 -6.42 -20.74 3.97
CA ASN A 39 -7.60 -21.34 4.58
C ASN A 39 -8.37 -20.49 5.60
N ASP A 40 -7.93 -19.26 5.91
CA ASP A 40 -8.72 -18.35 6.75
C ASP A 40 -9.99 -17.90 6.03
N PHE A 41 -11.05 -17.64 6.80
CA PHE A 41 -12.30 -17.08 6.32
C PHE A 41 -12.34 -15.57 6.54
N VAL A 42 -12.47 -14.80 5.47
CA VAL A 42 -12.42 -13.33 5.49
C VAL A 42 -13.63 -12.69 4.82
N TYR A 43 -14.06 -11.56 5.37
CA TYR A 43 -15.05 -10.69 4.74
C TYR A 43 -14.37 -9.77 3.72
N VAL A 44 -14.90 -9.72 2.49
CA VAL A 44 -14.34 -8.89 1.41
C VAL A 44 -15.19 -7.63 1.24
N SER A 45 -14.52 -6.48 1.11
CA SER A 45 -15.18 -5.19 0.87
C SER A 45 -15.83 -5.16 -0.51
N THR A 46 -17.08 -4.71 -0.57
CA THR A 46 -17.82 -4.56 -1.83
C THR A 46 -17.44 -3.31 -2.63
N LYS A 47 -16.61 -2.43 -2.06
CA LYS A 47 -16.23 -1.14 -2.68
C LYS A 47 -15.62 -1.27 -4.08
N ASN A 48 -14.81 -2.30 -4.31
CA ASN A 48 -14.09 -2.50 -5.57
C ASN A 48 -14.62 -3.71 -6.38
N ILE A 49 -15.79 -4.24 -6.02
CA ILE A 49 -16.39 -5.40 -6.69
C ILE A 49 -17.38 -4.92 -7.76
N LYS A 50 -17.30 -5.51 -8.95
CA LYS A 50 -18.27 -5.26 -10.02
C LYS A 50 -19.44 -6.22 -9.88
N PHE A 51 -20.62 -5.68 -9.66
CA PHE A 51 -21.87 -6.43 -9.65
C PHE A 51 -22.42 -6.61 -11.08
N PRO A 52 -23.26 -7.63 -11.32
CA PRO A 52 -23.90 -7.82 -12.62
C PRO A 52 -24.62 -6.55 -13.11
N LYS A 53 -24.56 -6.32 -14.43
CA LYS A 53 -25.17 -5.14 -15.06
C LYS A 53 -26.68 -5.14 -14.82
N GLY A 54 -27.23 -3.99 -14.40
CA GLY A 54 -28.65 -3.83 -14.09
C GLY A 54 -29.01 -4.03 -12.62
N MET A 55 -28.06 -4.47 -11.77
CA MET A 55 -28.26 -4.51 -10.32
C MET A 55 -28.00 -3.13 -9.70
N SER A 56 -28.97 -2.63 -8.94
CA SER A 56 -28.78 -1.41 -8.14
C SER A 56 -27.76 -1.66 -7.02
N GLN A 57 -26.80 -0.76 -6.85
CA GLN A 57 -25.86 -0.82 -5.73
C GLN A 57 -26.46 -0.29 -4.41
N LYS A 58 -27.69 0.23 -4.44
CA LYS A 58 -28.37 0.72 -3.23
C LYS A 58 -28.65 -0.45 -2.29
N LEU A 59 -28.38 -0.23 -1.01
CA LEU A 59 -28.59 -1.20 0.08
C LEU A 59 -27.78 -2.50 -0.06
N LEU A 60 -26.74 -2.54 -0.90
CA LEU A 60 -25.82 -3.66 -0.89
C LEU A 60 -25.02 -3.69 0.42
N PRO A 61 -24.72 -4.88 0.95
CA PRO A 61 -23.88 -5.00 2.13
C PRO A 61 -22.48 -4.45 1.82
N LYS A 62 -21.87 -3.80 2.81
CA LYS A 62 -20.49 -3.28 2.71
C LYS A 62 -19.45 -4.40 2.61
N TRP A 63 -19.79 -5.57 3.13
CA TRP A 63 -18.92 -6.73 3.24
C TRP A 63 -19.65 -7.97 2.71
N MET A 64 -18.96 -8.79 1.91
CA MET A 64 -19.50 -10.05 1.40
C MET A 64 -18.73 -11.25 1.95
N GLY A 65 -19.51 -12.29 2.28
CA GLY A 65 -19.07 -13.64 2.64
C GLY A 65 -18.21 -13.74 3.89
N PRO A 66 -18.04 -14.95 4.42
CA PRO A 66 -16.71 -15.43 4.76
C PRO A 66 -16.18 -16.20 3.56
N TYR A 67 -15.22 -15.63 2.85
CA TYR A 67 -14.52 -16.32 1.76
C TYR A 67 -13.26 -16.98 2.30
N LYS A 68 -13.03 -18.22 1.90
CA LYS A 68 -11.81 -18.95 2.23
C LYS A 68 -10.66 -18.43 1.36
N ILE A 69 -9.54 -18.08 1.97
CA ILE A 69 -8.29 -17.78 1.25
C ILE A 69 -7.74 -19.10 0.70
N ILE A 70 -7.54 -19.16 -0.61
CA ILE A 70 -7.00 -20.31 -1.38
C ILE A 70 -5.58 -19.99 -1.85
#